data_AF-A0A0J1I3U8-F1
#
_entry.id   AF-A0A0J1I3U8-F1
#
_cell.length_a   1.000
_cell.length_b   1.000
_cell.length_c   1.000
_cell.angle_alpha   90.00
_cell.angle_beta   90.00
_cell.angle_gamma   90.00
#
_symmetry.space_group_name_H-M   'P 1'
#
loop_
_entity.id
_entity.type
_entity.pdbx_description
1 polymer ?
#
loop_
_entity_poly.entity_id
_entity_poly.type
_entity_poly.pdbx_seq_one_letter_code
_entity_poly.pdbx_strand_id
1 'polypeptide(L)'
;MSDAENIRKELRLLIRELGLLNHNCLNSGMTLTQTHVLSYLRQNGITSFTELQIQLDIDKASLSRILKGFAQKQLLSFGSDDSDKRVKSIVISPLGITAIEMAENKANSYITSMLKQNHEALSTSVIDSLKKLRISALRNTLLLNKQRLILQPLPNNYQKSAIELLLRVFCSEQNIPSELIPIEDNLHPLWWCARVGEDILGVVVSWMDNSAWHWGRFAVERGVRGLGIGKQLATHSLQDAFSQGAHEIFIEARDATVYIIGSLGGRVIGDPIDFFGEPVTPMLLERDAFRQDLPSTCESLSVSPSE
;
A
#
# COMPACT_ATOMS: atom_id res chain seq x y z
N MET A 1 -27.86 20.57 -6.83
CA MET A 1 -26.43 20.44 -6.51
C MET A 1 -25.93 19.18 -7.15
N SER A 2 -24.79 19.23 -7.83
CA SER A 2 -24.12 18.04 -8.37
C SER A 2 -23.59 17.15 -7.24
N ASP A 3 -23.34 15.88 -7.55
CA ASP A 3 -22.72 14.94 -6.59
C ASP A 3 -21.39 15.47 -6.05
N ALA A 4 -20.58 16.12 -6.89
CA ALA A 4 -19.33 16.74 -6.49
C ALA A 4 -19.53 17.89 -5.48
N GLU A 5 -20.57 18.72 -5.66
CA GLU A 5 -20.91 19.78 -4.71
C GLU A 5 -21.40 19.22 -3.37
N ASN A 6 -22.18 18.14 -3.40
CA ASN A 6 -22.66 17.47 -2.20
C ASN A 6 -21.48 16.86 -1.42
N ILE A 7 -20.61 16.08 -2.08
CA ILE A 7 -19.44 15.47 -1.44
C ILE A 7 -18.53 16.54 -0.83
N ARG A 8 -18.23 17.61 -1.57
CA ARG A 8 -17.37 18.71 -1.07
C ARG A 8 -17.99 19.40 0.14
N LYS A 9 -19.32 19.60 0.13
CA LYS A 9 -20.04 20.17 1.27
C LYS A 9 -19.93 19.26 2.48
N GLU A 10 -20.20 17.96 2.33
CA GLU A 10 -20.13 16.98 3.43
C GLU A 10 -18.72 16.87 4.01
N LEU A 11 -17.67 16.81 3.18
CA LEU A 11 -16.28 16.81 3.66
C LEU A 11 -15.96 18.03 4.52
N ARG A 12 -16.37 19.23 4.10
CA ARG A 12 -16.16 20.46 4.88
C ARG A 12 -16.91 20.43 6.21
N LEU A 13 -18.15 19.91 6.22
CA LEU A 13 -18.94 19.77 7.43
C LEU A 13 -18.30 18.76 8.38
N LEU A 14 -17.88 17.58 7.88
CA LEU A 14 -17.16 16.58 8.67
C LEU A 14 -15.88 17.15 9.30
N ILE A 15 -15.07 17.87 8.52
CA ILE A 15 -13.85 18.53 9.02
C ILE A 15 -14.17 19.48 10.18
N ARG A 16 -15.28 20.22 10.09
CA ARG A 16 -15.72 21.17 11.12
C ARG A 16 -16.26 20.45 12.36
N GLU A 17 -17.21 19.53 12.20
CA GLU A 17 -17.90 18.89 13.32
C GLU A 17 -16.96 17.93 14.10
N LEU A 18 -16.02 17.28 13.41
CA LEU A 18 -14.99 16.45 14.05
C LEU A 18 -13.80 17.28 14.59
N GLY A 19 -13.81 18.59 14.37
CA GLY A 19 -12.74 19.49 14.84
C GLY A 19 -11.37 19.14 14.28
N LEU A 20 -11.28 18.65 13.04
CA LEU A 20 -10.03 18.12 12.47
C LEU A 20 -8.94 19.19 12.27
N LEU A 21 -9.34 20.46 12.20
CA LEU A 21 -8.41 21.60 12.10
C LEU A 21 -8.01 22.18 13.46
N ASN A 22 -8.50 21.61 14.57
CA ASN A 22 -8.18 22.07 15.92
C ASN A 22 -6.79 21.55 16.37
N HIS A 23 -6.14 22.26 17.29
CA HIS A 23 -4.92 21.83 17.98
C HIS A 23 -5.14 20.57 18.84
N ASN A 24 -6.39 20.27 19.15
CA ASN A 24 -6.85 19.07 19.84
C ASN A 24 -7.83 18.28 18.93
N CYS A 25 -7.33 17.80 17.80
CA CYS A 25 -8.11 17.05 16.81
C CYS A 25 -8.68 15.78 17.45
N LEU A 26 -9.99 15.52 17.28
CA LEU A 26 -10.70 14.38 17.86
C LEU A 26 -10.49 14.21 19.39
N ASN A 27 -10.25 15.32 20.09
CA ASN A 27 -9.92 15.31 21.53
C ASN A 27 -8.66 14.49 21.91
N SER A 28 -7.73 14.32 20.97
CA SER A 28 -6.52 13.49 21.12
C SER A 28 -5.38 14.14 21.91
N GLY A 29 -5.39 15.47 22.05
CA GLY A 29 -4.29 16.29 22.57
C GLY A 29 -3.24 16.64 21.51
N MET A 30 -3.50 16.34 20.23
CA MET A 30 -2.60 16.60 19.12
C MET A 30 -3.33 17.24 17.93
N THR A 31 -2.60 17.99 17.11
CA THR A 31 -3.11 18.42 15.79
C THR A 31 -3.22 17.20 14.87
N LEU A 32 -4.09 17.28 13.85
CA LEU A 32 -4.22 16.22 12.85
C LEU A 32 -2.86 15.84 12.24
N THR A 33 -2.09 16.82 11.76
CA THR A 33 -0.79 16.57 11.13
C THR A 33 0.22 15.91 12.07
N GLN A 34 0.21 16.26 13.36
CA GLN A 34 1.06 15.60 14.35
C GLN A 34 0.68 14.12 14.54
N THR A 35 -0.61 13.82 14.66
CA THR A 35 -1.13 12.45 14.75
C THR A 35 -0.75 11.64 13.51
N HIS A 36 -0.93 12.20 12.30
CA HIS A 36 -0.55 11.56 11.05
C HIS A 36 0.94 11.22 11.00
N VAL A 37 1.84 12.15 11.38
CA VAL A 37 3.28 11.89 11.35
C VAL A 37 3.69 10.80 12.35
N LEU A 38 3.18 10.82 13.59
CA LEU A 38 3.55 9.79 14.58
C LEU A 38 2.91 8.43 14.27
N SER A 39 1.66 8.40 13.82
CA SER A 39 0.99 7.14 13.44
C SER A 39 1.72 6.49 12.27
N TYR A 40 2.10 7.29 11.26
CA TYR A 40 2.92 6.85 10.14
C TYR A 40 4.26 6.25 10.60
N LEU A 41 5.00 6.95 11.46
CA LEU A 41 6.28 6.49 11.97
C LEU A 41 6.14 5.23 12.84
N ARG A 42 5.07 5.13 13.64
CA ARG A 42 4.78 3.93 14.44
C ARG A 42 4.52 2.74 13.53
N GLN A 43 3.74 2.94 12.47
CA GLN A 43 3.40 1.88 11.53
C GLN A 43 4.60 1.49 10.64
N ASN A 44 5.35 2.45 10.09
CA ASN A 44 6.39 2.18 9.08
C ASN A 44 7.81 2.03 9.66
N GLY A 45 8.04 2.44 10.90
CA GLY A 45 9.35 2.42 11.53
C GLY A 45 10.29 3.49 10.97
N ILE A 46 11.53 3.10 10.66
CA ILE A 46 12.58 4.01 10.19
C ILE A 46 12.16 4.59 8.84
N THR A 47 11.92 5.91 8.81
CA THR A 47 11.36 6.59 7.65
C THR A 47 12.22 7.79 7.26
N SER A 48 12.38 8.04 5.96
CA SER A 48 13.08 9.24 5.49
C SER A 48 12.19 10.50 5.52
N PHE A 49 12.81 11.67 5.59
CA PHE A 49 12.07 12.95 5.46
C PHE A 49 11.29 13.02 4.14
N THR A 50 11.88 12.55 3.04
CA THR A 50 11.28 12.57 1.70
C THR A 50 10.06 11.65 1.64
N GLU A 51 10.12 10.47 2.24
CA GLU A 51 8.98 9.57 2.31
C GLU A 51 7.82 10.19 3.09
N LEU A 52 8.07 10.73 4.29
CA LEU A 52 7.02 11.44 5.05
C LEU A 52 6.39 12.58 4.24
N GLN A 53 7.21 13.37 3.53
CA GLN A 53 6.74 14.48 2.71
C GLN A 53 5.81 13.99 1.58
N ILE A 54 6.23 12.97 0.85
CA ILE A 54 5.49 12.40 -0.29
C ILE A 54 4.24 11.64 0.16
N GLN A 55 4.34 10.87 1.24
CA GLN A 55 3.28 9.97 1.68
C GLN A 55 2.16 10.71 2.41
N LEU A 56 2.50 11.73 3.20
CA LEU A 56 1.54 12.52 3.96
C LEU A 56 1.09 13.81 3.25
N ASP A 57 1.70 14.15 2.11
CA ASP A 57 1.43 15.38 1.34
C ASP A 57 1.56 16.65 2.20
N ILE A 58 2.63 16.71 3.01
CA ILE A 58 2.93 17.84 3.91
C ILE A 58 4.05 18.66 3.29
N ASP A 59 3.92 19.99 3.27
CA ASP A 59 4.98 20.86 2.78
C ASP A 59 6.26 20.76 3.64
N LYS A 60 7.41 20.93 2.99
CA LYS A 60 8.73 20.79 3.62
C LYS A 60 8.89 21.65 4.87
N ALA A 61 8.37 22.87 4.88
CA ALA A 61 8.54 23.78 6.01
C ALA A 61 7.71 23.32 7.21
N SER A 62 6.46 22.93 6.99
CA SER A 62 5.57 22.39 8.03
C SER A 62 6.10 21.07 8.61
N LEU A 63 6.51 20.12 7.76
CA LEU A 63 7.07 18.86 8.22
C LEU A 63 8.35 19.09 9.06
N SER A 64 9.24 20.00 8.63
CA SER A 64 10.44 20.34 9.40
C SER A 64 10.11 20.91 10.78
N ARG A 65 9.12 21.81 10.89
CA ARG A 65 8.69 22.37 12.18
C ARG A 65 8.12 21.29 13.09
N ILE A 66 7.29 20.39 12.56
CA ILE A 66 6.67 19.29 13.32
C ILE A 66 7.75 18.35 13.87
N LEU A 67 8.66 17.89 13.01
CA LEU A 67 9.71 16.95 13.42
C LEU A 67 10.66 17.58 14.45
N LYS A 68 11.00 18.87 14.32
CA LYS A 68 11.78 19.59 15.34
C LYS A 68 11.03 19.65 16.68
N GLY A 69 9.73 19.95 16.66
CA GLY A 69 8.91 19.98 17.87
C GLY A 69 8.82 18.62 18.55
N PHE A 70 8.72 17.54 17.78
CA PHE A 70 8.76 16.17 18.31
C PHE A 70 10.12 15.79 18.88
N ALA A 71 11.22 16.16 18.22
CA ALA A 71 12.57 15.93 18.73
C ALA A 71 12.82 16.68 20.05
N GLN A 72 12.37 17.93 20.18
CA GLN A 72 12.44 18.70 21.43
C GLN A 72 11.68 18.03 22.58
N LYS A 73 10.54 17.39 22.26
CA LYS A 73 9.73 16.61 23.21
C LYS A 73 10.22 15.17 23.38
N GLN A 74 11.36 14.81 22.78
CA GLN A 74 11.94 13.46 22.81
C GLN A 74 11.00 12.37 22.26
N LEU A 75 10.03 12.72 21.40
CA LEU A 75 9.11 11.76 20.81
C LEU A 75 9.73 11.00 19.63
N LEU A 76 10.72 11.59 18.99
CA LEU A 76 11.50 10.97 17.92
C LEU A 76 12.96 11.39 17.99
N SER A 77 13.79 10.70 17.22
CA SER A 77 15.19 11.05 17.00
C SER A 77 15.51 11.06 15.51
N PHE A 78 16.58 11.77 15.15
CA PHE A 78 17.16 11.71 13.81
C PHE A 78 18.37 10.79 13.86
N GLY A 79 18.32 9.70 13.12
CA GLY A 79 19.47 8.82 12.88
C GLY A 79 20.34 9.33 11.73
N SER A 80 21.60 8.93 11.75
CA SER A 80 22.46 8.90 10.57
C SER A 80 22.31 7.54 9.90
N ASP A 81 21.94 7.52 8.62
CA ASP A 81 21.98 6.30 7.82
C ASP A 81 23.45 5.96 7.52
N ASP A 82 23.87 4.72 7.78
CA ASP A 82 25.24 4.26 7.49
C ASP A 82 25.50 4.15 5.97
N SER A 83 24.43 4.08 5.17
CA SER A 83 24.51 3.92 3.71
C SER A 83 24.50 5.24 2.92
N ASP A 84 23.78 6.26 3.39
CA ASP A 84 23.81 7.62 2.81
C ASP A 84 23.62 8.71 3.88
N LYS A 85 24.73 9.36 4.26
CA LYS A 85 24.76 10.47 5.23
C LYS A 85 23.88 11.68 4.85
N ARG A 86 23.37 11.73 3.61
CA ARG A 86 22.46 12.79 3.12
C ARG A 86 20.99 12.51 3.46
N VAL A 87 20.63 11.28 3.81
CA VAL A 87 19.27 10.89 4.21
C VAL A 87 19.19 10.85 5.73
N LYS A 88 18.46 11.81 6.32
CA LYS A 88 18.15 11.78 7.75
C LYS A 88 17.04 10.78 7.99
N SER A 89 17.40 9.64 8.57
CA SER A 89 16.44 8.64 9.04
C SER A 89 15.73 9.16 10.28
N ILE A 90 14.41 9.01 10.32
CA ILE A 90 13.56 9.47 11.41
C ILE A 90 13.05 8.24 12.13
N VAL A 91 13.27 8.18 13.44
CA VAL A 91 12.92 7.02 14.27
C VAL A 91 12.07 7.48 15.43
N ILE A 92 10.87 6.92 15.55
CA ILE A 92 9.99 7.17 16.70
C ILE A 92 10.60 6.54 17.96
N SER A 93 10.55 7.27 19.07
CA SER A 93 11.00 6.77 20.36
C SER A 93 9.89 5.98 21.07
N PRO A 94 10.21 5.18 22.12
CA PRO A 94 9.19 4.59 22.98
C PRO A 94 8.22 5.63 23.56
N LEU A 95 8.71 6.80 23.95
CA LEU A 95 7.87 7.90 24.44
C LEU A 95 6.92 8.42 23.35
N GLY A 96 7.40 8.48 22.11
CA GLY A 96 6.59 8.82 20.93
C GLY A 96 5.49 7.82 20.66
N ILE A 97 5.79 6.52 20.77
CA ILE A 97 4.81 5.42 20.63
C ILE A 97 3.72 5.56 21.70
N THR A 98 4.09 5.70 22.97
CA THR A 98 3.11 5.90 24.06
C THR A 98 2.27 7.17 23.84
N ALA A 99 2.88 8.26 23.37
CA ALA A 99 2.15 9.50 23.11
C ALA A 99 1.08 9.33 22.02
N ILE A 100 1.40 8.66 20.90
CA ILE A 100 0.43 8.44 19.82
C ILE A 100 -0.65 7.42 20.22
N GLU A 101 -0.31 6.37 20.98
CA GLU A 101 -1.29 5.43 21.51
C GLU A 101 -2.30 6.10 22.44
N MET A 102 -1.84 6.98 23.34
CA MET A 102 -2.73 7.78 24.19
C MET A 102 -3.64 8.70 23.37
N ALA A 103 -3.10 9.33 22.33
CA ALA A 103 -3.84 10.23 21.44
C ALA A 103 -4.92 9.47 20.66
N GLU A 104 -4.59 8.31 20.09
CA GLU A 104 -5.51 7.45 19.35
C GLU A 104 -6.59 6.84 20.26
N ASN A 105 -6.24 6.43 21.49
CA ASN A 105 -7.23 5.92 22.44
C ASN A 105 -8.30 6.97 22.80
N LYS A 106 -7.89 8.24 22.94
CA LYS A 106 -8.83 9.35 23.15
C LYS A 106 -9.68 9.61 21.91
N ALA A 107 -9.08 9.61 20.72
CA ALA A 107 -9.80 9.77 19.46
C ALA A 107 -10.82 8.64 19.22
N ASN A 108 -10.43 7.39 19.48
CA ASN A 108 -11.30 6.23 19.40
C ASN A 108 -12.47 6.37 20.39
N SER A 109 -12.20 6.75 21.64
CA SER A 109 -13.24 6.97 22.64
C SER A 109 -14.24 8.05 22.21
N TYR A 110 -13.75 9.15 21.62
CA TYR A 110 -14.59 10.21 21.06
C TYR A 110 -15.47 9.68 19.92
N ILE A 111 -14.90 9.00 18.93
CA ILE A 111 -15.66 8.42 17.80
C ILE A 111 -16.65 7.36 18.29
N THR A 112 -16.27 6.46 19.20
CA THR A 112 -17.18 5.46 19.75
C THR A 112 -18.35 6.12 20.49
N SER A 113 -18.13 7.20 21.24
CA SER A 113 -19.22 7.92 21.91
C SER A 113 -20.19 8.56 20.92
N MET A 114 -19.69 9.07 19.79
CA MET A 114 -20.50 9.60 18.69
C MET A 114 -21.31 8.48 18.01
N LEU A 115 -20.69 7.32 17.77
CA LEU A 115 -21.33 6.19 17.10
C LEU A 115 -22.34 5.43 17.97
N LYS A 116 -22.22 5.45 19.31
CA LYS A 116 -23.20 4.84 20.24
C LYS A 116 -24.63 5.36 20.06
N GLN A 117 -24.80 6.53 19.45
CA GLN A 117 -26.11 7.09 19.13
C GLN A 117 -26.75 6.47 17.88
N ASN A 118 -26.03 5.59 17.17
CA ASN A 118 -26.40 4.99 15.90
C ASN A 118 -26.41 3.45 15.95
N HIS A 119 -27.15 2.81 15.04
CA HIS A 119 -27.20 1.34 14.92
C HIS A 119 -25.89 0.77 14.33
N GLU A 120 -25.49 -0.43 14.77
CA GLU A 120 -24.26 -1.12 14.33
C GLU A 120 -24.15 -1.26 12.81
N ALA A 121 -25.26 -1.57 12.13
CA ALA A 121 -25.33 -1.64 10.67
C ALA A 121 -24.97 -0.31 9.97
N LEU A 122 -25.23 0.84 10.60
CA LEU A 122 -24.85 2.15 10.08
C LEU A 122 -23.33 2.33 10.11
N SER A 123 -22.66 1.86 11.16
CA SER A 123 -21.21 2.01 11.32
C SER A 123 -20.44 1.28 10.22
N THR A 124 -20.82 0.03 9.90
CA THR A 124 -20.21 -0.74 8.83
C THR A 124 -20.40 -0.08 7.46
N SER A 125 -21.61 0.42 7.18
CA SER A 125 -21.93 1.13 5.92
C SER A 125 -21.14 2.44 5.77
N VAL A 126 -20.97 3.20 6.85
CA VAL A 126 -20.18 4.43 6.86
C VAL A 126 -18.70 4.13 6.61
N ILE A 127 -18.13 3.13 7.28
CA ILE A 127 -16.73 2.73 7.09
C ILE A 127 -16.48 2.32 5.63
N ASP A 128 -17.35 1.49 5.06
CA ASP A 128 -17.25 1.06 3.66
C ASP A 128 -17.34 2.25 2.69
N SER A 129 -18.28 3.17 2.93
CA SER A 129 -18.45 4.38 2.11
C SER A 129 -17.24 5.32 2.17
N LEU A 130 -16.69 5.57 3.37
CA LEU A 130 -15.48 6.36 3.55
C LEU A 130 -14.27 5.70 2.88
N LYS A 131 -14.16 4.37 2.98
CA LYS A 131 -13.10 3.60 2.31
C LYS A 131 -13.21 3.71 0.78
N LYS A 132 -14.40 3.58 0.21
CA LYS A 132 -14.64 3.74 -1.24
C LYS A 132 -14.29 5.15 -1.73
N LEU A 133 -14.68 6.18 -0.97
CA LEU A 133 -14.31 7.56 -1.27
C LEU A 133 -12.78 7.76 -1.21
N ARG A 134 -12.14 7.26 -0.15
CA ARG A 134 -10.69 7.31 0.04
C ARG A 134 -9.94 6.62 -1.11
N ILE A 135 -10.35 5.42 -1.51
CA ILE A 135 -9.72 4.68 -2.62
C ILE A 135 -9.92 5.41 -3.96
N SER A 136 -11.09 6.02 -4.19
CA SER A 136 -11.34 6.86 -5.36
C SER A 136 -10.41 8.08 -5.40
N ALA A 137 -10.21 8.75 -4.26
CA ALA A 137 -9.27 9.86 -4.14
C ALA A 137 -7.82 9.41 -4.38
N LEU A 138 -7.42 8.28 -3.77
CA LEU A 138 -6.10 7.69 -3.93
C LEU A 138 -5.79 7.35 -5.39
N ARG A 139 -6.75 6.77 -6.13
CA ARG A 139 -6.61 6.47 -7.56
C ARG A 139 -6.20 7.72 -8.34
N ASN A 140 -6.87 8.84 -8.10
CA ASN A 140 -6.57 10.12 -8.75
C ASN A 140 -5.18 10.64 -8.34
N THR A 141 -4.84 10.57 -7.05
CA THR A 141 -3.52 11.03 -6.58
C THR A 141 -2.38 10.19 -7.16
N LEU A 142 -2.55 8.89 -7.34
CA LEU A 142 -1.51 8.02 -7.93
C LEU A 142 -1.29 8.29 -9.42
N LEU A 143 -2.32 8.73 -10.14
CA LEU A 143 -2.17 9.19 -11.53
C LEU A 143 -1.29 10.45 -11.61
N LEU A 144 -1.41 11.35 -10.63
CA LEU A 144 -0.67 12.61 -10.57
C LEU A 144 0.73 12.47 -9.95
N ASN A 145 0.89 11.59 -8.97
CA ASN A 145 2.13 11.40 -8.23
C ASN A 145 2.46 9.93 -8.02
N LYS A 146 3.12 9.35 -9.03
CA LYS A 146 3.54 7.94 -9.01
C LYS A 146 4.60 7.62 -7.95
N GLN A 147 5.33 8.62 -7.45
CA GLN A 147 6.37 8.42 -6.42
C GLN A 147 5.81 8.00 -5.05
N ARG A 148 4.49 8.11 -4.86
CA ARG A 148 3.82 7.60 -3.66
C ARG A 148 3.75 6.07 -3.62
N LEU A 149 3.85 5.40 -4.76
CA LEU A 149 3.83 3.94 -4.80
C LEU A 149 5.19 3.39 -4.36
N ILE A 150 5.20 2.59 -3.29
CA ILE A 150 6.40 1.91 -2.81
C ILE A 150 6.24 0.42 -3.07
N LEU A 151 7.23 -0.17 -3.75
CA LEU A 151 7.36 -1.60 -3.98
C LEU A 151 8.51 -2.11 -3.12
N GLN A 152 8.27 -3.14 -2.32
CA GLN A 152 9.25 -3.66 -1.36
C GLN A 152 8.87 -5.07 -0.91
N PRO A 153 9.82 -5.83 -0.32
CA PRO A 153 9.49 -6.97 0.53
C PRO A 153 8.48 -6.57 1.60
N LEU A 154 7.52 -7.45 1.90
CA LEU A 154 6.45 -7.18 2.84
C LEU A 154 7.01 -7.10 4.27
N PRO A 155 6.91 -5.94 4.94
CA PRO A 155 7.33 -5.84 6.33
C PRO A 155 6.35 -6.58 7.26
N ASN A 156 6.85 -7.18 8.34
CA ASN A 156 6.04 -7.97 9.29
C ASN A 156 4.83 -7.19 9.85
N ASN A 157 4.97 -5.89 10.08
CA ASN A 157 3.90 -5.00 10.55
C ASN A 157 2.74 -4.82 9.55
N TYR A 158 2.91 -5.23 8.29
CA TYR A 158 1.87 -5.24 7.26
C TYR A 158 1.32 -6.64 6.94
N GLN A 159 1.80 -7.71 7.59
CA GLN A 159 1.38 -9.08 7.32
C GLN A 159 -0.15 -9.23 7.42
N LYS A 160 -0.75 -8.67 8.47
CA LYS A 160 -2.20 -8.69 8.68
C LYS A 160 -2.94 -8.01 7.52
N SER A 161 -2.52 -6.80 7.13
CA SER A 161 -3.16 -6.04 6.04
C SER A 161 -3.01 -6.73 4.68
N ALA A 162 -1.88 -7.39 4.44
CA ALA A 162 -1.64 -8.18 3.23
C ALA A 162 -2.58 -9.40 3.18
N ILE A 163 -2.73 -10.13 4.28
CA ILE A 163 -3.67 -11.26 4.39
C ILE A 163 -5.12 -10.78 4.23
N GLU A 164 -5.49 -9.66 4.83
CA GLU A 164 -6.82 -9.05 4.65
C GLU A 164 -7.10 -8.65 3.20
N LEU A 165 -6.09 -8.19 2.46
CA LEU A 165 -6.24 -7.92 1.03
C LEU A 165 -6.42 -9.23 0.23
N LEU A 166 -5.63 -10.26 0.52
CA LEU A 166 -5.77 -11.58 -0.10
C LEU A 166 -7.17 -12.16 0.14
N LEU A 167 -7.60 -12.26 1.40
CA LEU A 167 -8.92 -12.78 1.75
C LEU A 167 -10.05 -12.04 1.03
N ARG A 168 -9.97 -10.71 0.96
CA ARG A 168 -10.98 -9.91 0.27
C ARG A 168 -11.01 -10.19 -1.23
N VAL A 169 -9.86 -10.26 -1.88
CA VAL A 169 -9.80 -10.49 -3.34
C VAL A 169 -10.14 -11.94 -3.68
N PHE A 170 -9.58 -12.90 -2.96
CA PHE A 170 -9.73 -14.32 -3.27
C PHE A 170 -11.07 -14.89 -2.77
N CYS A 171 -11.47 -14.63 -1.51
CA CYS A 171 -12.74 -15.14 -1.01
C CYS A 171 -13.93 -14.33 -1.53
N SER A 172 -13.89 -13.00 -1.41
CA SER A 172 -15.08 -12.18 -1.72
C SER A 172 -15.27 -11.93 -3.21
N GLU A 173 -14.21 -11.84 -4.02
CA GLU A 173 -14.36 -11.62 -5.46
C GLU A 173 -14.30 -12.92 -6.28
N GLN A 174 -13.62 -13.96 -5.79
CA GLN A 174 -13.36 -15.18 -6.56
C GLN A 174 -13.88 -16.47 -5.91
N ASN A 175 -14.60 -16.36 -4.79
CA ASN A 175 -15.20 -17.50 -4.07
C ASN A 175 -14.21 -18.62 -3.68
N ILE A 176 -12.92 -18.28 -3.51
CA ILE A 176 -11.91 -19.24 -3.06
C ILE A 176 -12.03 -19.41 -1.53
N PRO A 177 -12.10 -20.64 -1.01
CA PRO A 177 -12.10 -20.90 0.43
C PRO A 177 -10.88 -20.29 1.13
N SER A 178 -11.12 -19.68 2.29
CA SER A 178 -10.09 -18.97 3.06
C SER A 178 -8.93 -19.86 3.50
N GLU A 179 -9.18 -21.16 3.65
CA GLU A 179 -8.23 -22.19 4.09
C GLU A 179 -7.13 -22.45 3.05
N LEU A 180 -7.39 -22.12 1.77
CA LEU A 180 -6.46 -22.34 0.67
C LEU A 180 -5.54 -21.13 0.42
N ILE A 181 -5.76 -20.01 1.10
CA ILE A 181 -5.00 -18.77 0.87
C ILE A 181 -3.64 -18.77 1.57
N PRO A 182 -3.54 -19.14 2.86
CA PRO A 182 -2.25 -19.22 3.56
C PRO A 182 -1.28 -20.14 2.82
N ILE A 183 0.00 -19.78 2.88
CA ILE A 183 1.11 -20.63 2.44
C ILE A 183 1.79 -21.13 3.71
N GLU A 184 2.09 -22.42 3.75
CA GLU A 184 2.77 -23.04 4.90
C GLU A 184 4.19 -22.47 5.07
N ASP A 185 4.60 -22.20 6.32
CA ASP A 185 5.90 -21.58 6.62
C ASP A 185 7.10 -22.44 6.22
N ASN A 186 6.91 -23.77 6.14
CA ASN A 186 7.92 -24.74 5.66
C ASN A 186 8.26 -24.57 4.16
N LEU A 187 7.42 -23.89 3.38
CA LEU A 187 7.66 -23.56 1.97
C LEU A 187 8.49 -22.28 1.80
N HIS A 188 8.94 -21.68 2.92
CA HIS A 188 9.77 -20.48 2.99
C HIS A 188 9.23 -19.32 2.13
N PRO A 189 7.99 -18.86 2.38
CA PRO A 189 7.34 -17.89 1.52
C PRO A 189 8.02 -16.51 1.60
N LEU A 190 8.30 -15.95 0.44
CA LEU A 190 8.78 -14.60 0.24
C LEU A 190 7.62 -13.71 -0.20
N TRP A 191 7.40 -12.63 0.54
CA TRP A 191 6.26 -11.74 0.33
C TRP A 191 6.73 -10.39 -0.18
N TRP A 192 6.01 -9.84 -1.16
CA TRP A 192 6.18 -8.45 -1.60
C TRP A 192 4.86 -7.72 -1.57
N CYS A 193 4.95 -6.40 -1.40
CA CYS A 193 3.79 -5.53 -1.43
C CYS A 193 4.01 -4.29 -2.28
N ALA A 194 2.91 -3.80 -2.84
CA ALA A 194 2.79 -2.43 -3.32
C ALA A 194 1.98 -1.64 -2.29
N ARG A 195 2.56 -0.60 -1.69
CA ARG A 195 1.91 0.23 -0.66
C ARG A 195 1.91 1.70 -1.01
N VAL A 196 0.93 2.42 -0.46
CA VAL A 196 0.90 3.88 -0.40
C VAL A 196 0.57 4.27 1.03
N GLY A 197 1.49 5.01 1.63
CA GLY A 197 1.51 5.29 3.05
C GLY A 197 1.38 4.01 3.87
N GLU A 198 0.22 3.84 4.51
CA GLU A 198 -0.11 2.68 5.35
C GLU A 198 -1.04 1.66 4.68
N ASP A 199 -1.52 1.96 3.47
CA ASP A 199 -2.41 1.06 2.73
C ASP A 199 -1.60 0.09 1.85
N ILE A 200 -1.87 -1.21 2.01
CA ILE A 200 -1.43 -2.25 1.08
C ILE A 200 -2.39 -2.28 -0.12
N LEU A 201 -1.86 -1.96 -1.30
CA LEU A 201 -2.61 -1.91 -2.56
C LEU A 201 -2.39 -3.14 -3.43
N GLY A 202 -1.30 -3.86 -3.22
CA GLY A 202 -1.03 -5.12 -3.88
C GLY A 202 -0.13 -6.01 -3.04
N VAL A 203 -0.31 -7.30 -3.20
CA VAL A 203 0.44 -8.35 -2.50
C VAL A 203 0.74 -9.47 -3.48
N VAL A 204 1.91 -10.06 -3.33
CA VAL A 204 2.30 -11.26 -4.06
C VAL A 204 3.28 -12.09 -3.26
N VAL A 205 3.26 -13.40 -3.48
CA VAL A 205 4.08 -14.35 -2.74
C VAL A 205 4.78 -15.29 -3.70
N SER A 206 6.05 -15.57 -3.41
CA SER A 206 6.82 -16.65 -4.04
C SER A 206 7.22 -17.66 -2.97
N TRP A 207 7.27 -18.93 -3.31
CA TRP A 207 7.62 -19.99 -2.37
C TRP A 207 8.36 -21.12 -3.09
N MET A 208 9.03 -21.98 -2.33
CA MET A 208 9.71 -23.16 -2.86
C MET A 208 8.91 -24.41 -2.48
N ASP A 209 8.53 -25.20 -3.48
CA ASP A 209 7.90 -26.52 -3.26
C ASP A 209 8.61 -27.56 -4.13
N ASN A 210 9.04 -28.67 -3.52
CA ASN A 210 9.76 -29.77 -4.21
C ASN A 210 10.93 -29.31 -5.12
N SER A 211 11.70 -28.31 -4.67
CA SER A 211 12.80 -27.67 -5.43
C SER A 211 12.39 -26.85 -6.66
N ALA A 212 11.09 -26.59 -6.83
CA ALA A 212 10.55 -25.69 -7.83
C ALA A 212 10.15 -24.36 -7.18
N TRP A 213 10.49 -23.25 -7.84
CA TRP A 213 10.01 -21.94 -7.43
C TRP A 213 8.60 -21.72 -7.96
N HIS A 214 7.71 -21.27 -7.08
CA HIS A 214 6.37 -20.87 -7.43
C HIS A 214 6.18 -19.38 -7.18
N TRP A 215 5.31 -18.74 -7.95
CA TRP A 215 4.91 -17.35 -7.75
C TRP A 215 3.41 -17.21 -7.96
N GLY A 216 2.74 -16.54 -7.02
CA GLY A 216 1.29 -16.51 -6.96
C GLY A 216 0.78 -15.73 -5.75
N ARG A 217 -0.44 -16.08 -5.29
CA ARG A 217 -1.19 -15.28 -4.30
C ARG A 217 -1.14 -13.80 -4.64
N PHE A 218 -1.38 -13.51 -5.91
CA PHE A 218 -1.24 -12.19 -6.49
C PHE A 218 -2.58 -11.44 -6.44
N ALA A 219 -2.65 -10.39 -5.64
CA ALA A 219 -3.83 -9.54 -5.50
C ALA A 219 -3.47 -8.07 -5.67
N VAL A 220 -4.40 -7.32 -6.27
CA VAL A 220 -4.36 -5.85 -6.32
C VAL A 220 -5.74 -5.31 -5.93
N GLU A 221 -5.75 -4.28 -5.10
CA GLU A 221 -6.94 -3.56 -4.63
C GLU A 221 -7.77 -3.05 -5.82
N ARG A 222 -9.06 -3.42 -5.84
CA ARG A 222 -9.94 -3.27 -7.00
C ARG A 222 -10.01 -1.82 -7.50
N GLY A 223 -10.12 -0.85 -6.59
CA GLY A 223 -10.28 0.56 -6.95
C GLY A 223 -9.05 1.19 -7.61
N VAL A 224 -7.87 0.55 -7.54
CA VAL A 224 -6.63 1.03 -8.16
C VAL A 224 -6.13 0.13 -9.31
N ARG A 225 -6.91 -0.89 -9.71
CA ARG A 225 -6.63 -1.70 -10.91
C ARG A 225 -6.64 -0.84 -12.19
N GLY A 226 -5.86 -1.24 -13.18
CA GLY A 226 -5.67 -0.47 -14.43
C GLY A 226 -4.66 0.68 -14.33
N LEU A 227 -4.07 0.95 -13.15
CA LEU A 227 -2.98 1.92 -12.99
C LEU A 227 -1.58 1.33 -13.26
N GLY A 228 -1.49 0.07 -13.69
CA GLY A 228 -0.21 -0.63 -13.89
C GLY A 228 0.49 -1.09 -12.61
N ILE A 229 -0.10 -0.91 -11.42
CA ILE A 229 0.46 -1.35 -10.12
C ILE A 229 0.77 -2.85 -10.14
N GLY A 230 -0.15 -3.67 -10.67
CA GLY A 230 0.06 -5.12 -10.77
C GLY A 230 1.29 -5.50 -11.60
N LYS A 231 1.47 -4.89 -12.78
CA LYS A 231 2.65 -5.15 -13.63
C LYS A 231 3.94 -4.72 -12.92
N GLN A 232 3.94 -3.57 -12.25
CA GLN A 232 5.11 -3.10 -11.50
C GLN A 232 5.46 -4.04 -10.33
N LEU A 233 4.46 -4.48 -9.56
CA LEU A 233 4.65 -5.43 -8.45
C LEU A 233 5.14 -6.79 -8.95
N ALA A 234 4.58 -7.29 -10.06
CA ALA A 234 5.04 -8.53 -10.68
C ALA A 234 6.49 -8.42 -11.16
N THR A 235 6.83 -7.36 -11.88
CA THR A 235 8.20 -7.12 -12.35
C THR A 235 9.18 -7.07 -11.17
N HIS A 236 8.86 -6.31 -10.13
CA HIS A 236 9.72 -6.16 -8.95
C HIS A 236 9.93 -7.48 -8.20
N SER A 237 8.84 -8.20 -7.88
CA SER A 237 8.91 -9.46 -7.11
C SER A 237 9.59 -10.59 -7.89
N LEU A 238 9.34 -10.71 -9.20
CA LEU A 238 10.00 -11.71 -10.04
C LEU A 238 11.49 -11.43 -10.21
N GLN A 239 11.86 -10.16 -10.41
CA GLN A 239 13.26 -9.74 -10.45
C GLN A 239 13.99 -10.11 -9.15
N ASP A 240 13.37 -9.85 -8.00
CA ASP A 240 13.94 -10.20 -6.71
C ASP A 240 14.06 -11.72 -6.53
N ALA A 241 13.02 -12.49 -6.85
CA ALA A 241 13.05 -13.96 -6.81
C ALA A 241 14.17 -14.55 -7.69
N PHE A 242 14.37 -14.02 -8.90
CA PHE A 242 15.50 -14.41 -9.76
C PHE A 242 16.86 -14.07 -9.16
N SER A 243 16.97 -12.90 -8.50
CA SER A 243 18.21 -12.50 -7.81
C SER A 243 18.54 -13.39 -6.62
N GLN A 244 17.53 -14.02 -6.02
CA GLN A 244 17.65 -14.97 -4.92
C GLN A 244 17.95 -16.41 -5.37
N GLY A 245 18.09 -16.65 -6.68
CA GLY A 245 18.57 -17.91 -7.23
C GLY A 245 17.55 -18.70 -8.05
N ALA A 246 16.31 -18.24 -8.21
CA ALA A 246 15.34 -18.91 -9.09
C ALA A 246 15.86 -18.93 -10.55
N HIS A 247 15.83 -20.09 -11.23
CA HIS A 247 16.17 -20.17 -12.67
C HIS A 247 14.91 -20.21 -13.53
N GLU A 248 13.88 -20.85 -13.02
CA GLU A 248 12.54 -20.93 -13.59
C GLU A 248 11.52 -20.75 -12.46
N ILE A 249 10.37 -20.16 -12.77
CA ILE A 249 9.29 -19.89 -11.82
C ILE A 249 7.98 -20.39 -12.42
N PHE A 250 7.30 -21.27 -11.70
CA PHE A 250 5.99 -21.80 -12.03
C PHE A 250 4.89 -20.89 -11.51
N ILE A 251 3.89 -20.63 -12.36
CA ILE A 251 2.82 -19.68 -12.06
C ILE A 251 1.48 -20.26 -12.51
N GLU A 252 0.51 -20.29 -11.61
CA GLU A 252 -0.89 -20.57 -11.94
C GLU A 252 -1.65 -19.24 -12.03
N ALA A 253 -1.88 -18.78 -13.26
CA ALA A 253 -2.33 -17.42 -13.52
C ALA A 253 -3.79 -17.36 -13.97
N ARG A 254 -4.59 -16.46 -13.38
CA ARG A 254 -5.84 -16.01 -14.01
C ARG A 254 -5.56 -15.19 -15.26
N ASP A 255 -6.53 -15.05 -16.15
CA ASP A 255 -6.39 -14.37 -17.46
C ASP A 255 -5.66 -13.01 -17.41
N ALA A 256 -6.02 -12.14 -16.46
CA ALA A 256 -5.36 -10.85 -16.29
C ALA A 256 -3.86 -11.00 -15.92
N THR A 257 -3.53 -12.00 -15.12
CA THR A 257 -2.15 -12.34 -14.74
C THR A 257 -1.43 -13.00 -15.92
N VAL A 258 -2.10 -13.82 -16.74
CA VAL A 258 -1.52 -14.41 -17.96
C VAL A 258 -0.97 -13.32 -18.88
N TYR A 259 -1.76 -12.25 -19.10
CA TYR A 259 -1.30 -11.11 -19.89
C TYR A 259 -0.06 -10.42 -19.28
N ILE A 260 -0.07 -10.19 -17.96
CA ILE A 260 1.07 -9.57 -17.25
C ILE A 260 2.32 -10.43 -17.41
N ILE A 261 2.24 -11.72 -17.06
CA ILE A 261 3.35 -12.65 -17.08
C ILE A 261 3.84 -12.89 -18.52
N GLY A 262 2.94 -13.00 -19.49
CA GLY A 262 3.28 -13.08 -20.91
C GLY A 262 4.05 -11.86 -21.40
N SER A 263 3.66 -10.65 -20.98
CA SER A 263 4.40 -9.43 -21.31
C SER A 263 5.81 -9.38 -20.71
N LEU A 264 6.04 -10.11 -19.62
CA LEU A 264 7.34 -10.24 -18.95
C LEU A 264 8.17 -11.43 -19.48
N GLY A 265 7.69 -12.12 -20.52
CA GLY A 265 8.41 -13.23 -21.17
C GLY A 265 7.97 -14.64 -20.74
N GLY A 266 6.93 -14.75 -19.92
CA GLY A 266 6.40 -16.05 -19.50
C GLY A 266 5.63 -16.74 -20.61
N ARG A 267 5.66 -18.06 -20.61
CA ARG A 267 4.98 -18.92 -21.60
C ARG A 267 3.95 -19.81 -20.94
N VAL A 268 2.84 -20.05 -21.64
CA VAL A 268 1.85 -21.06 -21.24
C VAL A 268 2.45 -22.44 -21.44
N ILE A 269 2.30 -23.33 -20.45
CA ILE A 269 2.88 -24.68 -20.46
C ILE A 269 1.85 -25.81 -20.36
N GLY A 270 0.57 -25.46 -20.24
CA GLY A 270 -0.52 -26.41 -20.18
C GLY A 270 -1.86 -25.75 -20.48
N ASP A 271 -2.90 -26.57 -20.60
CA ASP A 271 -4.26 -26.09 -20.82
C ASP A 271 -4.81 -25.40 -19.56
N PRO A 272 -5.69 -24.39 -19.71
CA PRO A 272 -6.38 -23.79 -18.57
C PRO A 272 -7.20 -24.82 -17.79
N ILE A 273 -7.14 -24.74 -16.47
CA ILE A 273 -7.83 -25.64 -15.53
C ILE A 273 -8.89 -24.84 -14.79
N ASP A 274 -10.11 -25.39 -14.66
CA ASP A 274 -11.14 -24.76 -13.83
C ASP A 274 -10.71 -24.71 -12.36
N PHE A 275 -10.72 -23.51 -11.78
CA PHE A 275 -10.35 -23.29 -10.39
C PHE A 275 -11.36 -22.35 -9.72
N PHE A 276 -12.37 -22.98 -9.09
CA PHE A 276 -13.50 -22.31 -8.45
C PHE A 276 -14.35 -21.48 -9.44
N GLY A 277 -14.66 -22.07 -10.60
CA GLY A 277 -15.55 -21.49 -11.62
C GLY A 277 -14.89 -20.47 -12.57
N GLU A 278 -13.60 -20.23 -12.40
CA GLU A 278 -12.79 -19.33 -13.22
C GLU A 278 -11.45 -20.01 -13.53
N PRO A 279 -10.95 -19.97 -14.77
CA PRO A 279 -9.77 -20.72 -15.15
C PRO A 279 -8.48 -20.17 -14.52
N VAL A 280 -7.54 -21.07 -14.26
CA VAL A 280 -6.13 -20.77 -14.05
C VAL A 280 -5.30 -21.44 -15.13
N THR A 281 -4.39 -20.70 -15.73
CA THR A 281 -3.51 -21.15 -16.80
C THR A 281 -2.11 -21.40 -16.24
N PRO A 282 -1.57 -22.63 -16.36
CA PRO A 282 -0.20 -22.93 -15.98
C PRO A 282 0.80 -22.20 -16.89
N MET A 283 1.73 -21.47 -16.28
CA MET A 283 2.78 -20.72 -16.96
C MET A 283 4.15 -21.01 -16.35
N LEU A 284 5.18 -20.87 -17.18
CA LEU A 284 6.58 -20.87 -16.78
C LEU A 284 7.24 -19.56 -17.18
N LEU A 285 8.03 -18.99 -16.29
CA LEU A 285 8.91 -17.88 -16.58
C LEU A 285 10.36 -18.25 -16.25
N GLU A 286 11.20 -18.27 -17.27
CA GLU A 286 12.63 -18.54 -17.15
C GLU A 286 13.41 -17.23 -17.00
N ARG A 287 14.48 -17.26 -16.21
CA ARG A 287 15.31 -16.07 -15.93
C ARG A 287 15.82 -15.41 -17.21
N ASP A 288 16.25 -16.19 -18.18
CA ASP A 288 16.82 -15.69 -19.44
C ASP A 288 15.75 -15.10 -20.38
N ALA A 289 14.49 -15.50 -20.20
CA ALA A 289 13.36 -14.96 -20.95
C ALA A 289 12.75 -13.72 -20.29
N PHE A 290 13.10 -13.42 -19.03
CA PHE A 290 12.50 -12.36 -18.25
C PHE A 290 12.82 -10.96 -18.81
N ARG A 291 11.77 -10.23 -19.19
CA ARG A 291 11.87 -8.89 -19.78
C ARG A 291 11.48 -7.84 -18.76
N GLN A 292 12.41 -6.93 -18.47
CA GLN A 292 12.12 -5.70 -17.74
C GLN A 292 11.76 -4.63 -18.77
N ASP A 293 10.47 -4.42 -19.04
CA ASP A 293 10.05 -3.22 -19.78
C ASP A 293 10.40 -1.98 -18.93
N LEU A 294 11.54 -1.36 -19.21
CA LEU A 294 11.79 0.04 -18.84
C LEU A 294 11.15 0.93 -19.91
N PRO A 295 10.13 1.75 -19.61
CA PRO A 295 9.98 3.00 -20.33
C PRO A 295 11.13 3.91 -19.88
N SER A 296 12.26 3.84 -20.58
CA SER A 296 13.28 4.88 -20.55
C SER A 296 12.98 5.90 -21.64
N THR A 297 13.18 7.17 -21.31
CA THR A 297 13.15 8.38 -22.15
C THR A 297 11.78 8.85 -22.66
N CYS A 298 11.24 9.85 -21.96
CA CYS A 298 10.64 11.00 -22.62
C CYS A 298 11.62 11.53 -23.68
N GLU A 299 11.37 11.25 -24.95
CA GLU A 299 11.84 12.14 -26.00
C GLU A 299 11.03 13.44 -25.89
N SER A 300 11.73 14.49 -25.50
CA SER A 300 11.30 15.86 -25.72
C SER A 300 10.96 16.02 -27.21
N LEU A 301 9.68 16.17 -27.52
CA LEU A 301 9.25 16.83 -28.74
C LEU A 301 9.72 18.28 -28.64
N SER A 302 10.93 18.54 -29.14
CA SER A 302 11.38 19.86 -29.54
C SER A 302 10.50 20.31 -30.70
N VAL A 303 9.43 21.03 -30.38
CA VAL A 303 8.74 21.87 -31.37
C VAL A 303 9.58 23.14 -31.50
N SER A 304 10.39 23.18 -32.55
CA SER A 304 10.99 24.41 -33.06
C SER A 304 9.88 25.36 -33.53
N PRO A 305 9.96 26.67 -33.22
CA PRO A 305 9.01 27.65 -33.73
C PRO A 305 9.30 27.91 -35.20
N SER A 306 8.36 27.56 -36.07
CA SER A 306 8.29 28.11 -37.42
C SER A 306 7.60 29.47 -37.37
N GLU A 307 8.21 30.38 -38.14
CA GLU A 307 7.94 31.80 -38.41
C GLU A 307 6.47 32.25 -38.41
#